data_AF-A0A941ZDM5-F1
#
_entry.id   AF-A0A941ZDM5-F1
#
_cell.length_a   1.000
_cell.length_b   1.000
_cell.length_c   1.000
_cell.angle_alpha   90.00
_cell.angle_beta   90.00
_cell.angle_gamma   90.00
#
_symmetry.space_group_name_H-M   'P 1'
#
loop_
_entity.id
_entity.type
_entity.pdbx_description
1 polymer ?
#
loop_
_entity_poly.entity_id
_entity_poly.type
_entity_poly.pdbx_seq_one_letter_code
_entity_poly.pdbx_strand_id
1 'polypeptide(L)'
;MNGCSPSAAAAASRAALTGLLALAILGGASDLRAATEAAQAGRGVESNAAAGLPDVDLTGALLYQIMAAELALQRGEAGAAFATYLSVARQTRDARIARRAAEIAVAGRAGPQALEATALWRELAPESREARQAHALLLAGSGRLSEAEPLFAAGLRDSQQPAAELAQIQRALARVDDRAAAFATVERLAGPLLAQPALAADVQMTLAAAA
;
A
#
# COMPACT_ATOMS: atom_id res chain seq x y z
N MET A 1 -55.71 -46.42 22.85
CA MET A 1 -55.88 -44.96 22.69
C MET A 1 -54.73 -44.50 21.82
N ASN A 2 -54.92 -44.56 20.50
CA ASN A 2 -55.16 -43.40 19.63
C ASN A 2 -53.88 -42.56 19.56
N GLY A 3 -53.01 -42.73 18.55
CA GLY A 3 -53.22 -42.35 17.14
C GLY A 3 -52.70 -40.90 16.96
N CYS A 4 -51.97 -40.46 15.95
CA CYS A 4 -51.70 -40.96 14.60
C CYS A 4 -50.31 -40.49 14.15
N SER A 5 -49.49 -41.47 13.78
CA SER A 5 -48.81 -41.73 12.51
C SER A 5 -48.47 -40.63 11.46
N PRO A 6 -47.48 -40.93 10.59
CA PRO A 6 -46.73 -40.02 9.72
C PRO A 6 -47.14 -40.11 8.23
N SER A 7 -46.54 -39.28 7.38
CA SER A 7 -46.42 -39.53 5.93
C SER A 7 -45.13 -38.86 5.47
N ALA A 8 -44.06 -39.55 5.04
CA ALA A 8 -43.89 -40.60 4.04
C ALA A 8 -43.84 -40.09 2.59
N ALA A 9 -42.93 -40.75 1.84
CA ALA A 9 -42.80 -40.82 0.39
C ALA A 9 -42.06 -39.64 -0.27
N ALA A 10 -41.15 -39.81 -1.23
CA ALA A 10 -40.61 -40.98 -1.94
C ALA A 10 -39.42 -40.40 -2.75
N ALA A 11 -38.22 -40.98 -2.70
CA ALA A 11 -37.73 -41.99 -3.65
C ALA A 11 -37.77 -41.57 -5.14
N ALA A 12 -36.56 -41.51 -5.70
CA ALA A 12 -36.16 -41.94 -7.05
C ALA A 12 -36.60 -41.13 -8.29
N SER A 13 -35.60 -40.66 -9.07
CA SER A 13 -35.22 -41.30 -10.36
C SER A 13 -34.51 -40.35 -11.35
N ARG A 14 -33.29 -40.78 -11.72
CA ARG A 14 -32.70 -40.93 -13.07
C ARG A 14 -33.06 -39.96 -14.22
N ALA A 15 -31.96 -39.56 -14.87
CA ALA A 15 -31.73 -39.50 -16.33
C ALA A 15 -32.03 -38.19 -17.09
N ALA A 16 -30.92 -37.61 -17.57
CA ALA A 16 -30.68 -37.08 -18.92
C ALA A 16 -31.76 -36.23 -19.60
N LEU A 17 -31.41 -34.96 -19.85
CA LEU A 17 -31.76 -34.33 -21.12
C LEU A 17 -30.52 -33.64 -21.71
N THR A 18 -30.04 -34.28 -22.77
CA THR A 18 -29.21 -33.74 -23.85
C THR A 18 -29.75 -32.43 -24.41
N GLY A 19 -28.83 -31.53 -24.76
CA GLY A 19 -28.93 -30.75 -26.00
C GLY A 19 -29.39 -29.30 -25.88
N LEU A 20 -28.43 -28.38 -25.87
CA LEU A 20 -28.50 -27.23 -26.77
C LEU A 20 -27.08 -26.88 -27.23
N LEU A 21 -26.72 -27.39 -28.41
CA LEU A 21 -25.59 -26.90 -29.21
C LEU A 21 -26.16 -26.01 -30.32
N ALA A 22 -25.38 -24.99 -30.66
CA ALA A 22 -25.51 -24.02 -31.76
C ALA A 22 -26.41 -22.81 -31.41
N LEU A 23 -26.04 -21.56 -31.68
CA LEU A 23 -25.18 -21.05 -32.74
C LEU A 23 -24.78 -19.60 -32.38
N ALA A 24 -23.48 -19.30 -32.28
CA ALA A 24 -23.01 -17.91 -32.22
C ALA A 24 -21.74 -17.76 -33.07
N ILE A 25 -21.87 -18.01 -34.37
CA ILE A 25 -20.90 -17.59 -35.38
C ILE A 25 -21.51 -16.40 -36.12
N LEU A 26 -21.35 -15.19 -35.56
CA LEU A 26 -21.16 -13.91 -36.25
C LEU A 26 -21.12 -12.79 -35.19
N GLY A 27 -19.92 -12.38 -34.76
CA GLY A 27 -19.74 -11.25 -33.84
C GLY A 27 -18.37 -11.14 -33.15
N GLY A 28 -17.59 -12.21 -33.10
CA GLY A 28 -16.43 -12.32 -32.19
C GLY A 28 -15.11 -11.62 -32.56
N ALA A 29 -15.06 -10.70 -33.52
CA ALA A 29 -13.81 -10.00 -33.85
C ALA A 29 -13.54 -8.79 -32.94
N SER A 30 -14.60 -8.08 -32.52
CA SER A 30 -14.51 -6.91 -31.64
C SER A 30 -14.22 -7.29 -30.18
N ASP A 31 -14.80 -8.38 -29.69
CA ASP A 31 -14.62 -8.81 -28.30
C ASP A 31 -13.21 -9.35 -28.03
N LEU A 32 -12.61 -10.06 -28.98
CA LEU A 32 -11.24 -10.56 -28.84
C LEU A 32 -10.20 -9.42 -28.92
N ARG A 33 -10.51 -8.37 -29.69
CA ARG A 33 -9.66 -7.17 -29.84
C ARG A 33 -9.73 -6.27 -28.61
N ALA A 34 -10.91 -6.04 -28.06
CA ALA A 34 -11.07 -5.32 -26.79
C ALA A 34 -10.40 -6.06 -25.63
N ALA A 35 -10.49 -7.40 -25.58
CA ALA A 35 -9.80 -8.21 -24.58
C ALA A 35 -8.26 -8.19 -24.74
N THR A 36 -7.74 -8.14 -25.96
CA THR A 36 -6.29 -8.03 -26.20
C THR A 36 -5.76 -6.62 -25.96
N GLU A 37 -6.52 -5.57 -26.29
CA GLU A 37 -6.18 -4.18 -25.97
C GLU A 37 -6.20 -3.93 -24.46
N ALA A 38 -7.18 -4.48 -23.71
CA ALA A 38 -7.20 -4.44 -22.26
C ALA A 38 -6.01 -5.21 -21.62
N ALA A 39 -5.65 -6.36 -22.18
CA ALA A 39 -4.49 -7.13 -21.75
C ALA A 39 -3.13 -6.48 -22.12
N GLN A 40 -3.09 -5.65 -23.17
CA GLN A 40 -1.91 -4.88 -23.56
C GLN A 40 -1.78 -3.58 -22.76
N ALA A 41 -2.90 -2.93 -22.42
CA ALA A 41 -2.94 -1.78 -21.52
C ALA A 41 -2.48 -2.15 -20.09
N GLY A 42 -2.78 -3.37 -19.62
CA GLY A 42 -2.26 -3.88 -18.34
C GLY A 42 -0.75 -4.17 -18.34
N ARG A 43 -0.21 -4.69 -19.45
CA ARG A 43 1.23 -5.03 -19.59
C ARG A 43 2.15 -3.80 -19.60
N GLY A 44 1.65 -2.64 -20.03
CA GLY A 44 2.39 -1.38 -19.95
C GLY A 44 2.61 -0.89 -18.50
N VAL A 45 1.73 -1.27 -17.58
CA VAL A 45 1.79 -0.90 -16.16
C VAL A 45 2.70 -1.87 -15.37
N GLU A 46 2.72 -3.15 -15.72
CA GLU A 46 3.61 -4.15 -15.08
C GLU A 46 5.09 -3.97 -15.46
N SER A 47 5.38 -3.49 -16.67
CA SER A 47 6.76 -3.32 -17.18
C SER A 47 7.58 -2.32 -16.36
N ASN A 48 6.95 -1.29 -15.78
CA ASN A 48 7.65 -0.28 -14.98
C ASN A 48 7.86 -0.72 -13.51
N ALA A 49 7.07 -1.67 -13.00
CA ALA A 49 7.25 -2.21 -11.64
C ALA A 49 8.40 -3.24 -11.56
N ALA A 50 8.79 -3.84 -12.70
CA ALA A 50 9.92 -4.76 -12.78
C ALA A 50 11.27 -4.04 -12.97
N ALA A 51 11.27 -2.81 -13.49
CA ALA A 51 12.47 -2.01 -13.71
C ALA A 51 13.02 -1.47 -12.38
N GLY A 52 13.81 -2.28 -11.68
CA GLY A 52 14.46 -1.90 -10.41
C GLY A 52 14.36 -2.95 -9.31
N LEU A 53 13.72 -4.09 -9.56
CA LEU A 53 13.78 -5.23 -8.64
C LEU A 53 15.14 -5.93 -8.73
N PRO A 54 15.73 -6.35 -7.61
CA PRO A 54 16.96 -7.11 -7.64
C PRO A 54 16.70 -8.50 -8.25
N ASP A 55 17.64 -8.96 -9.06
CA ASP A 55 17.60 -10.29 -9.67
C ASP A 55 18.11 -11.33 -8.65
N VAL A 56 17.18 -11.84 -7.84
CA VAL A 56 17.45 -12.77 -6.74
C VAL A 56 16.61 -14.03 -6.93
N ASP A 57 17.29 -15.16 -7.07
CA ASP A 57 16.64 -16.47 -7.14
C ASP A 57 15.90 -16.81 -5.84
N LEU A 58 14.66 -17.28 -6.00
CA LEU A 58 13.88 -17.80 -4.87
C LEU A 58 14.41 -19.19 -4.45
N THR A 59 15.45 -19.19 -3.62
CA THR A 59 15.99 -20.42 -3.04
C THR A 59 15.03 -21.03 -2.00
N GLY A 60 15.13 -22.34 -1.77
CA GLY A 60 14.33 -23.02 -0.73
C GLY A 60 14.57 -22.44 0.68
N ALA A 61 15.79 -21.98 0.96
CA ALA A 61 16.11 -21.32 2.23
C ALA A 61 15.41 -19.97 2.38
N LEU A 62 15.40 -19.15 1.31
CA LEU A 62 14.70 -17.86 1.31
C LEU A 62 13.18 -18.04 1.43
N LEU A 63 12.61 -18.99 0.70
CA LEU A 63 11.19 -19.34 0.82
C LEU A 63 10.86 -19.79 2.25
N TYR A 64 11.69 -20.64 2.85
CA TYR A 64 11.50 -21.08 4.22
C TYR A 64 11.50 -19.92 5.21
N GLN A 65 12.45 -18.98 5.10
CA GLN A 65 12.52 -17.79 5.97
C GLN A 65 11.26 -16.93 5.86
N ILE A 66 10.79 -16.65 4.64
CA ILE A 66 9.58 -15.84 4.42
C ILE A 66 8.35 -16.55 4.98
N MET A 67 8.19 -17.85 4.71
CA MET A 67 7.05 -18.61 5.21
C MET A 67 7.06 -18.77 6.72
N ALA A 68 8.24 -18.97 7.33
CA ALA A 68 8.39 -19.00 8.77
C ALA A 68 8.01 -17.64 9.40
N ALA A 69 8.40 -16.52 8.79
CA ALA A 69 8.00 -15.18 9.24
C ALA A 69 6.49 -14.95 9.13
N GLU A 70 5.84 -15.38 8.04
CA GLU A 70 4.39 -15.29 7.91
C GLU A 70 3.66 -16.18 8.93
N LEU A 71 4.15 -17.39 9.20
CA LEU A 71 3.60 -18.24 10.25
C LEU A 71 3.75 -17.59 11.64
N ALA A 72 4.89 -16.96 11.92
CA ALA A 72 5.09 -16.19 13.14
C ALA A 72 4.07 -15.05 13.26
N LEU A 73 3.77 -14.31 12.18
CA LEU A 73 2.70 -13.30 12.18
C LEU A 73 1.33 -13.88 12.50
N GLN A 74 0.98 -15.03 11.92
CA GLN A 74 -0.28 -15.71 12.21
C GLN A 74 -0.39 -16.12 13.68
N ARG A 75 0.74 -16.36 14.35
CA ARG A 75 0.83 -16.67 15.78
C ARG A 75 0.90 -15.44 16.69
N GLY A 76 0.87 -14.23 16.13
CA GLY A 76 1.01 -12.98 16.86
C GLY A 76 2.45 -12.61 17.22
N GLU A 77 3.44 -13.32 16.68
CA GLU A 77 4.88 -13.14 16.96
C GLU A 77 5.49 -12.06 16.03
N ALA A 78 4.89 -10.86 16.01
CA ALA A 78 5.25 -9.79 15.08
C ALA A 78 6.73 -9.34 15.15
N GLY A 79 7.34 -9.36 16.35
CA GLY A 79 8.76 -9.02 16.50
C GLY A 79 9.70 -10.01 15.80
N ALA A 80 9.42 -11.31 15.88
CA ALA A 80 10.22 -12.35 15.23
C ALA A 80 10.07 -12.30 13.71
N ALA A 81 8.84 -12.09 13.23
CA ALA A 81 8.55 -11.88 11.82
C ALA A 81 9.27 -10.64 11.27
N PHE A 82 9.20 -9.51 11.97
CA PHE A 82 9.90 -8.27 11.61
C PHE A 82 11.41 -8.52 11.45
N ALA A 83 12.05 -9.13 12.45
CA ALA A 83 13.49 -9.38 12.42
C ALA A 83 13.89 -10.24 11.21
N THR A 84 13.08 -11.24 10.89
CA THR A 84 13.29 -12.09 9.72
C THR A 84 13.14 -11.30 8.42
N TYR A 85 12.04 -10.56 8.26
CA TYR A 85 11.79 -9.76 7.07
C TYR A 85 12.84 -8.67 6.85
N LEU A 86 13.26 -7.97 7.90
CA LEU A 86 14.29 -6.95 7.81
C LEU A 86 15.65 -7.54 7.42
N SER A 87 16.01 -8.70 8.00
CA SER A 87 17.24 -9.41 7.64
C SER A 87 17.22 -9.86 6.18
N VAL A 88 16.11 -10.44 5.72
CA VAL A 88 15.94 -10.84 4.32
C VAL A 88 16.02 -9.62 3.39
N ALA A 89 15.35 -8.52 3.72
CA ALA A 89 15.38 -7.30 2.92
C ALA A 89 16.80 -6.72 2.76
N ARG A 90 17.62 -6.79 3.82
CA ARG A 90 19.03 -6.37 3.75
C ARG A 90 19.86 -7.29 2.86
N GLN A 91 19.60 -8.60 2.89
CA GLN A 91 20.33 -9.59 2.09
C GLN A 91 19.97 -9.53 0.62
N THR A 92 18.68 -9.47 0.29
CA THR A 92 18.19 -9.50 -1.10
C THR A 92 18.19 -8.13 -1.75
N ARG A 93 18.25 -7.06 -0.94
CA ARG A 93 18.07 -5.67 -1.39
C ARG A 93 16.72 -5.45 -2.10
N ASP A 94 15.71 -6.27 -1.79
CA ASP A 94 14.37 -6.14 -2.37
C ASP A 94 13.52 -5.17 -1.55
N ALA A 95 13.15 -4.05 -2.19
CA ALA A 95 12.32 -3.00 -1.59
C ALA A 95 10.94 -3.51 -1.12
N ARG A 96 10.37 -4.53 -1.77
CA ARG A 96 9.08 -5.11 -1.39
C ARG A 96 9.15 -5.81 -0.04
N ILE A 97 10.28 -6.45 0.23
CA ILE A 97 10.54 -7.13 1.51
C ILE A 97 10.77 -6.10 2.62
N ALA A 98 11.50 -5.01 2.33
CA ALA A 98 11.67 -3.90 3.26
C ALA A 98 10.33 -3.21 3.59
N ARG A 99 9.47 -3.00 2.59
CA ARG A 99 8.10 -2.52 2.77
C ARG A 99 7.31 -3.43 3.70
N ARG A 100 7.36 -4.75 3.50
CA ARG A 100 6.68 -5.72 4.36
C ARG A 100 7.17 -5.64 5.81
N ALA A 101 8.48 -5.51 6.04
CA ALA A 101 9.03 -5.28 7.37
C ALA A 101 8.46 -3.99 8.00
N ALA A 102 8.38 -2.90 7.23
CA ALA A 102 7.81 -1.64 7.70
C ALA A 102 6.33 -1.77 8.07
N GLU A 103 5.51 -2.43 7.24
CA GLU A 103 4.09 -2.68 7.52
C GLU A 103 3.89 -3.46 8.83
N ILE A 104 4.70 -4.51 9.06
CA ILE A 104 4.67 -5.29 10.29
C ILE A 104 5.00 -4.41 11.51
N ALA A 105 6.06 -3.61 11.42
CA ALA A 105 6.48 -2.75 12.52
C ALA A 105 5.44 -1.65 12.82
N VAL A 106 4.84 -1.05 11.79
CA VAL A 106 3.77 -0.06 11.94
C VAL A 106 2.54 -0.70 12.59
N ALA A 107 2.11 -1.88 12.12
CA ALA A 107 0.98 -2.60 12.68
C ALA A 107 1.22 -3.00 14.15
N GLY A 108 2.45 -3.38 14.49
CA GLY A 108 2.89 -3.68 15.85
C GLY A 108 3.13 -2.45 16.72
N ARG A 109 2.92 -1.22 16.20
CA ARG A 109 3.23 0.06 16.88
C ARG A 109 4.69 0.15 17.37
N ALA A 110 5.59 -0.52 16.66
CA ALA A 110 7.01 -0.59 16.96
C ALA A 110 7.74 0.56 16.27
N GLY A 111 7.63 1.77 16.84
CA GLY A 111 8.12 3.01 16.22
C GLY A 111 9.59 2.97 15.75
N PRO A 112 10.56 2.58 16.61
CA PRO A 112 11.97 2.48 16.21
C PRO A 112 12.20 1.51 15.04
N GLN A 113 11.55 0.34 15.07
CA GLN A 113 11.62 -0.69 14.03
C GLN A 113 10.98 -0.22 12.72
N ALA A 114 9.86 0.52 12.81
CA ALA A 114 9.20 1.09 11.64
C ALA A 114 10.08 2.16 10.97
N LEU A 115 10.75 3.01 11.76
CA LEU A 115 11.71 3.98 11.24
C LEU A 115 12.89 3.29 10.53
N GLU A 116 13.44 2.24 11.12
CA GLU A 116 14.53 1.46 10.52
C GLU A 116 14.10 0.83 9.19
N ALA A 117 12.97 0.14 9.16
CA ALA A 117 12.50 -0.54 7.96
C ALA A 117 12.07 0.43 6.86
N THR A 118 11.44 1.56 7.19
CA THR A 118 11.11 2.58 6.19
C THR A 118 12.33 3.33 5.67
N ALA A 119 13.38 3.49 6.48
CA ALA A 119 14.66 4.01 6.00
C ALA A 119 15.27 3.08 4.95
N LEU A 120 15.33 1.78 5.25
CA LEU A 120 15.80 0.77 4.29
C LEU A 120 14.91 0.72 3.04
N TRP A 121 13.59 0.76 3.19
CA TRP A 121 12.68 0.77 2.06
C TRP A 121 12.92 1.97 1.13
N ARG A 122 13.13 3.16 1.70
CA ARG A 122 13.49 4.35 0.91
C ARG A 122 14.85 4.25 0.23
N GLU A 123 15.82 3.64 0.89
CA GLU A 123 17.15 3.42 0.30
C GLU A 123 17.06 2.50 -0.92
N LEU A 124 16.23 1.46 -0.84
CA LEU A 124 16.06 0.48 -1.91
C LEU A 124 15.12 0.96 -3.03
N ALA A 125 14.20 1.88 -2.73
CA ALA A 125 13.25 2.45 -3.69
C ALA A 125 13.18 3.99 -3.58
N PRO A 126 14.22 4.72 -4.02
CA PRO A 126 14.29 6.18 -3.88
C PRO A 126 13.18 6.92 -4.65
N GLU A 127 12.73 6.35 -5.76
CA GLU A 127 11.66 6.88 -6.60
C GLU A 127 10.25 6.56 -6.07
N SER A 128 10.13 5.67 -5.06
CA SER A 128 8.83 5.35 -4.48
C SER A 128 8.32 6.49 -3.61
N ARG A 129 7.24 7.11 -4.08
CA ARG A 129 6.50 8.12 -3.31
C ARG A 129 5.96 7.53 -2.01
N GLU A 130 5.52 6.27 -2.03
CA GLU A 130 5.01 5.55 -0.86
C GLU A 130 6.09 5.37 0.20
N ALA A 131 7.29 4.92 -0.18
CA ALA A 131 8.41 4.76 0.73
C ALA A 131 8.80 6.11 1.36
N ARG A 132 8.86 7.17 0.54
CA ARG A 132 9.13 8.53 0.98
C ARG A 132 8.11 9.02 2.00
N GLN A 133 6.83 8.88 1.69
CA GLN A 133 5.73 9.31 2.55
C GLN A 133 5.70 8.53 3.87
N ALA A 134 5.83 7.20 3.82
CA ALA A 134 5.82 6.36 5.01
C ALA A 134 6.94 6.76 6.00
N HIS A 135 8.15 6.96 5.48
CA HIS A 135 9.28 7.39 6.32
C HIS A 135 9.09 8.80 6.88
N ALA A 136 8.62 9.75 6.07
CA ALA A 136 8.37 11.13 6.50
C ALA A 136 7.35 11.20 7.63
N LEU A 137 6.26 10.41 7.53
CA LEU A 137 5.24 10.33 8.57
C LEU A 137 5.77 9.75 9.88
N LEU A 138 6.64 8.74 9.81
CA LEU A 138 7.26 8.15 11.00
C LEU A 138 8.30 9.09 11.64
N LEU A 139 9.06 9.83 10.83
CA LEU A 139 9.96 10.87 11.33
C LEU A 139 9.17 11.96 12.05
N ALA A 140 8.10 12.44 11.44
CA ALA A 140 7.23 13.43 12.06
C ALA A 140 6.59 12.92 13.36
N GLY A 141 6.06 11.70 13.36
CA GLY A 141 5.48 11.07 14.55
C GLY A 141 6.47 10.78 15.67
N SER A 142 7.78 10.77 15.39
CA SER A 142 8.85 10.65 16.38
C SER A 142 9.46 12.00 16.79
N GLY A 143 8.86 13.12 16.37
CA GLY A 143 9.32 14.47 16.69
C GLY A 143 10.49 14.96 15.81
N ARG A 144 10.96 14.16 14.85
CA ARG A 144 12.05 14.49 13.93
C ARG A 144 11.55 15.31 12.73
N LEU A 145 10.88 16.42 13.02
CA LEU A 145 10.22 17.27 12.01
C LEU A 145 11.20 17.86 11.00
N SER A 146 12.40 18.24 11.44
CA SER A 146 13.46 18.78 10.56
C SER A 146 13.90 17.80 9.47
N GLU A 147 13.84 16.49 9.75
CA GLU A 147 14.17 15.44 8.77
C GLU A 147 12.97 15.07 7.90
N ALA A 148 11.75 15.20 8.44
CA ALA A 148 10.51 14.92 7.71
C ALA A 148 10.17 16.00 6.68
N GLU A 149 10.40 17.28 7.01
CA GLU A 149 10.07 18.45 6.19
C GLU A 149 10.58 18.37 4.74
N PRO A 150 11.87 18.10 4.46
CA PRO A 150 12.36 18.01 3.09
C PRO A 150 11.70 16.86 2.29
N LEU A 151 11.30 15.78 2.96
CA LEU A 151 10.60 14.66 2.32
C LEU A 151 9.17 15.03 1.96
N PHE A 152 8.46 15.75 2.83
CA PHE A 152 7.15 16.30 2.54
C PHE A 152 7.21 17.35 1.41
N ALA A 153 8.19 18.24 1.44
CA ALA A 153 8.39 19.23 0.38
C ALA A 153 8.67 18.58 -0.98
N ALA A 154 9.43 17.48 -1.02
CA ALA A 154 9.60 16.70 -2.24
C ALA A 154 8.29 16.05 -2.70
N GLY A 155 7.53 15.43 -1.80
CA GLY A 155 6.21 14.86 -2.11
C GLY A 155 5.24 15.88 -2.71
N LEU A 156 5.15 17.07 -2.11
CA LEU A 156 4.31 18.17 -2.60
C LEU A 156 4.70 18.66 -4.00
N ARG A 157 6.00 18.72 -4.31
CA ARG A 157 6.49 19.12 -5.63
C ARG A 157 6.16 18.11 -6.73
N ASP A 158 6.20 16.82 -6.39
CA ASP A 158 5.93 15.73 -7.34
C ASP A 158 4.41 15.42 -7.45
N SER A 159 3.59 16.08 -6.64
CA SER A 159 2.16 15.80 -6.51
C SER A 159 1.34 16.39 -7.65
N GLN A 160 0.40 15.61 -8.17
CA GLN A 160 -0.66 16.13 -9.05
C GLN A 160 -1.73 16.92 -8.27
N GLN A 161 -1.79 16.77 -6.95
CA GLN A 161 -2.78 17.42 -6.08
C GLN A 161 -2.12 17.95 -4.80
N PRO A 162 -1.26 18.98 -4.92
CA PRO A 162 -0.44 19.46 -3.80
C PRO A 162 -1.27 19.99 -2.62
N ALA A 163 -2.42 20.63 -2.86
CA ALA A 163 -3.30 21.09 -1.78
C ALA A 163 -3.88 19.92 -0.96
N ALA A 164 -4.32 18.85 -1.63
CA ALA A 164 -4.85 17.67 -0.96
C ALA A 164 -3.76 16.91 -0.18
N GLU A 165 -2.54 16.87 -0.70
CA GLU A 165 -1.39 16.29 -0.01
C GLU A 165 -0.97 17.12 1.21
N LEU A 166 -0.98 18.45 1.12
CA LEU A 166 -0.76 19.33 2.26
C LEU A 166 -1.81 19.08 3.36
N ALA A 167 -3.08 18.91 2.99
CA ALA A 167 -4.15 18.57 3.94
C ALA A 167 -3.92 17.21 4.63
N GLN A 168 -3.32 16.24 3.95
CA GLN A 168 -2.93 14.96 4.55
C GLN A 168 -1.77 15.14 5.54
N ILE A 169 -0.75 15.90 5.16
CA ILE A 169 0.41 16.21 6.01
C ILE A 169 -0.05 16.93 7.27
N GLN A 170 -0.89 17.95 7.14
CA GLN A 170 -1.47 18.70 8.26
C GLN A 170 -2.23 17.80 9.23
N ARG A 171 -3.08 16.89 8.74
CA ARG A 171 -3.80 15.92 9.59
C ARG A 171 -2.87 14.95 10.31
N ALA A 172 -1.77 14.57 9.68
CA ALA A 172 -0.76 13.74 10.33
C ALA A 172 0.00 14.51 11.43
N LEU A 173 0.39 15.74 11.12
CA LEU A 173 1.14 16.63 12.03
C LEU A 173 0.30 17.12 13.22
N ALA A 174 -1.03 17.17 13.09
CA ALA A 174 -1.94 17.48 14.19
C ALA A 174 -1.85 16.48 15.36
N ARG A 175 -1.29 15.29 15.15
CA ARG A 175 -1.10 14.24 16.16
C ARG A 175 0.27 14.28 16.84
N VAL A 176 1.17 15.16 16.38
CA VAL A 176 2.51 15.32 16.96
C VAL A 176 2.40 16.12 18.26
N ASP A 177 3.25 15.81 19.23
CA ASP A 177 3.22 16.42 20.56
C ASP A 177 3.49 17.93 20.50
N ASP A 178 4.53 18.34 19.77
CA ASP A 178 4.87 19.75 19.56
C ASP A 178 4.01 20.38 18.45
N ARG A 179 2.83 20.86 18.85
CA ARG A 179 1.88 21.51 17.94
C ARG A 179 2.41 22.80 17.33
N ALA A 180 3.25 23.55 18.05
CA ALA A 180 3.80 24.80 17.54
C ALA A 180 4.80 24.53 16.41
N ALA A 181 5.71 23.58 16.60
CA ALA A 181 6.65 23.16 15.57
C ALA A 181 5.94 22.50 14.37
N ALA A 182 4.91 21.68 14.64
CA ALA A 182 4.08 21.08 13.60
C ALA A 182 3.39 22.14 12.73
N PHE A 183 2.73 23.12 13.33
CA PHE A 183 2.07 24.22 12.61
C PHE A 183 3.07 25.04 11.79
N ALA A 184 4.19 25.45 12.39
CA ALA A 184 5.24 26.18 11.68
C ALA A 184 5.80 25.39 10.48
N THR A 185 5.85 24.05 10.58
CA THR A 185 6.25 23.18 9.46
C THR A 185 5.22 23.22 8.33
N VAL A 186 3.93 23.15 8.65
CA VAL A 186 2.86 23.27 7.64
C VAL A 186 2.91 24.63 6.95
N GLU A 187 3.11 25.73 7.69
CA GLU A 187 3.24 27.07 7.10
C GLU A 187 4.41 27.17 6.11
N ARG A 188 5.59 26.64 6.48
CA ARG A 188 6.76 26.60 5.59
C ARG A 188 6.49 25.79 4.33
N LEU A 189 5.82 24.65 4.45
CA LEU A 189 5.43 23.82 3.30
C LEU A 189 4.38 24.49 2.42
N ALA A 190 3.48 25.28 3.00
CA ALA A 190 2.42 25.99 2.28
C ALA A 190 2.92 27.22 1.52
N GLY A 191 3.96 27.89 2.00
CA GLY A 191 4.51 29.13 1.41
C GLY A 191 4.73 29.05 -0.12
N PRO A 192 5.47 28.05 -0.64
CA PRO A 192 5.68 27.88 -2.07
C PRO A 192 4.39 27.59 -2.88
N LEU A 193 3.37 27.01 -2.25
CA LEU A 193 2.09 26.71 -2.90
C LEU A 193 1.19 27.95 -2.94
N LEU A 194 1.21 28.77 -1.89
CA LEU A 194 0.49 30.05 -1.82
C LEU A 194 1.02 31.08 -2.83
N ALA A 195 2.30 31.00 -3.19
CA ALA A 195 2.88 31.84 -4.23
C ALA A 195 2.34 31.52 -5.64
N GLN A 196 1.66 30.38 -5.82
CA GLN A 196 1.06 29.99 -7.09
C GLN A 196 -0.42 30.39 -7.09
N PRO A 197 -0.85 31.35 -7.92
CA PRO A 197 -2.21 31.88 -7.88
C PRO A 197 -3.28 30.81 -8.17
N ALA A 198 -2.94 29.78 -8.95
CA ALA A 198 -3.82 28.66 -9.26
C ALA A 198 -4.10 27.75 -8.04
N LEU A 199 -3.21 27.71 -7.04
CA LEU A 199 -3.31 26.83 -5.87
C LEU A 199 -3.65 27.60 -4.58
N ALA A 200 -3.49 28.92 -4.58
CA ALA A 200 -3.57 29.74 -3.38
C ALA A 200 -4.92 29.61 -2.63
N ALA A 201 -6.04 29.61 -3.35
CA ALA A 201 -7.37 29.50 -2.74
C ALA A 201 -7.58 28.15 -2.02
N ASP A 202 -7.23 27.05 -2.67
CA ASP A 202 -7.39 25.69 -2.11
C ASP A 202 -6.47 25.46 -0.90
N VAL A 203 -5.25 26.00 -0.96
CA VAL A 203 -4.29 25.95 0.15
C VAL A 203 -4.74 26.81 1.32
N GLN A 204 -5.27 28.02 1.08
CA GLN A 204 -5.84 28.85 2.14
C GLN A 204 -7.02 28.17 2.85
N MET A 205 -7.90 27.50 2.10
CA MET A 205 -8.98 26.70 2.69
C MET A 205 -8.45 25.54 3.54
N THR A 206 -7.39 24.88 3.08
CA THR A 206 -6.74 23.78 3.82
C THR A 206 -6.14 24.25 5.14
N LEU A 207 -5.46 25.40 5.12
CA LEU A 207 -4.88 26.03 6.32
C LEU A 207 -5.96 26.54 7.27
N ALA A 208 -7.05 27.13 6.76
CA ALA A 208 -8.14 27.63 7.58
C ALA A 208 -8.90 26.50 8.29
N ALA A 209 -9.00 25.32 7.67
CA ALA A 209 -9.57 24.13 8.31
C ALA A 209 -8.67 23.50 9.39
N ALA A 210 -7.43 23.99 9.53
CA ALA A 210 -6.45 23.53 10.53
C ALA A 210 -6.55 24.24 11.89
N ALA A 211 -7.05 25.49 11.86
CA ALA A 211 -7.06 26.43 12.97
C ALA A 211 -8.28 26.22 13.87
#